data_AF-A0A949N6G4-F1
#
_entry.id   AF-A0A949N6G4-F1
#
_cell.length_a   1.000
_cell.length_b   1.000
_cell.length_c   1.000
_cell.angle_alpha   90.00
_cell.angle_beta   90.00
_cell.angle_gamma   90.00
#
_symmetry.space_group_name_H-M   'P 1'
#
loop_
_entity.id
_entity.type
_entity.pdbx_description
1 polymer ?
#
loop_
_entity_poly.entity_id
_entity_poly.type
_entity_poly.pdbx_seq_one_letter_code
_entity_poly.pdbx_strand_id
1 'polypeptide(L)'
;MRRRRTLTAVVAALGIALAGLTSGTAQARETATDDATALAPNFKAPFACGEKWTYSHHSAEVRRALDFVRSDGGTTAGSAVTASAAGTATRHSQPSGAGNYIVIDHGGGWQTYYFHLQAFSVPSGAQVAQGQQIGTTGSTGNSSGAHQHYEQLLNGVGQNIHINGAALPYPPVYGQQHLTSDNCGGGGETNFSTWGSGVNVRADAFLNSPVVGTIGGPTRVFVECQKEGDTVNAEGYTNHWWSKLRDQGGFISNIYIDDPAAKLPGVPIC
;
A
#
# COMPACT_ATOMS: atom_id res chain seq x y z
N MET A 1 -1.04 78.26 -36.02
CA MET A 1 -2.26 78.62 -36.78
C MET A 1 -3.33 77.55 -36.56
N ARG A 2 -4.45 77.92 -35.93
CA ARG A 2 -5.68 77.10 -35.91
C ARG A 2 -6.22 76.97 -37.33
N ARG A 3 -6.70 75.79 -37.73
CA ARG A 3 -7.85 75.66 -38.63
C ARG A 3 -8.50 74.29 -38.47
N ARG A 4 -9.69 74.32 -37.87
CA ARG A 4 -10.72 73.28 -37.98
C ARG A 4 -11.10 73.11 -39.45
N ARG A 5 -11.35 71.89 -39.90
CA ARG A 5 -12.28 71.64 -41.01
C ARG A 5 -13.20 70.48 -40.69
N THR A 6 -14.44 70.76 -41.02
CA THR A 6 -15.72 70.12 -40.76
C THR A 6 -15.93 68.83 -41.54
N LEU A 7 -16.80 67.98 -40.96
CA LEU A 7 -17.36 66.78 -41.55
C LEU A 7 -18.13 67.06 -42.84
N THR A 8 -18.12 66.09 -43.75
CA THR A 8 -19.22 65.83 -44.69
C THR A 8 -19.55 64.34 -44.58
N ALA A 9 -20.81 64.02 -44.30
CA ALA A 9 -21.33 62.66 -44.24
C ALA A 9 -22.24 62.43 -45.46
N VAL A 10 -22.06 61.31 -46.18
CA VAL A 10 -23.13 60.69 -47.00
C VAL A 10 -22.92 59.16 -47.02
N VAL A 11 -23.81 58.49 -46.26
CA VAL A 11 -24.55 57.23 -46.48
C VAL A 11 -24.04 56.19 -47.49
N ALA A 12 -23.86 54.93 -47.04
CA ALA A 12 -24.36 53.74 -47.75
C ALA A 12 -24.38 52.45 -46.88
N ALA A 13 -25.55 51.83 -46.84
CA ALA A 13 -25.86 50.40 -46.68
C ALA A 13 -25.44 49.64 -45.40
N LEU A 14 -26.44 49.37 -44.56
CA LEU A 14 -26.45 48.25 -43.60
C LEU A 14 -26.44 46.92 -44.37
N GLY A 15 -25.32 46.21 -44.33
CA GLY A 15 -25.27 44.76 -44.52
C GLY A 15 -25.12 44.09 -43.16
N ILE A 16 -26.15 43.43 -42.67
CA ILE A 16 -26.10 42.62 -41.45
C ILE A 16 -25.32 41.34 -41.80
N ALA A 17 -24.04 41.29 -41.44
CA ALA A 17 -23.27 40.05 -41.40
C ALA A 17 -23.51 39.37 -40.04
N LEU A 18 -24.19 38.23 -40.05
CA LEU A 18 -24.24 37.32 -38.90
C LEU A 18 -22.82 36.78 -38.66
N ALA A 19 -22.13 37.33 -37.65
CA ALA A 19 -20.93 36.71 -37.12
C ALA A 19 -21.36 35.49 -36.29
N GLY A 20 -21.13 34.29 -36.84
CA GLY A 20 -21.22 33.05 -36.07
C GLY A 20 -20.18 33.06 -34.96
N LEU A 21 -20.63 33.20 -33.72
CA LEU A 21 -19.84 32.93 -32.52
C LEU A 21 -19.56 31.43 -32.47
N THR A 22 -18.41 31.00 -32.96
CA THR A 22 -17.88 29.68 -32.59
C THR A 22 -17.35 29.80 -31.16
N SER A 23 -18.16 29.37 -30.20
CA SER A 23 -17.73 29.11 -28.84
C SER A 23 -16.64 28.04 -28.88
N GLY A 24 -15.38 28.47 -28.96
CA GLY A 24 -14.23 27.60 -28.73
C GLY A 24 -14.23 27.18 -27.27
N THR A 25 -14.82 26.03 -26.97
CA THR A 25 -14.58 25.34 -25.71
C THR A 25 -13.13 24.87 -25.74
N ALA A 26 -12.23 25.64 -25.12
CA ALA A 26 -10.94 25.14 -24.68
C ALA A 26 -11.25 24.04 -23.66
N GLN A 27 -11.28 22.80 -24.14
CA GLN A 27 -11.42 21.62 -23.32
C GLN A 27 -10.13 21.54 -22.51
N ALA A 28 -10.19 21.98 -21.25
CA ALA A 28 -9.14 21.72 -20.29
C ALA A 28 -8.91 20.20 -20.33
N ARG A 29 -7.73 19.80 -20.80
CA ARG A 29 -7.27 18.43 -20.68
C ARG A 29 -7.06 18.21 -19.19
N GLU A 30 -8.08 17.67 -18.53
CA GLU A 30 -7.91 17.06 -17.24
C GLU A 30 -6.78 16.04 -17.40
N THR A 31 -5.63 16.36 -16.83
CA THR A 31 -4.66 15.33 -16.45
C THR A 31 -5.40 14.43 -15.49
N ALA A 32 -5.98 13.35 -16.03
CA ALA A 32 -6.30 12.18 -15.27
C ALA A 32 -4.99 11.78 -14.58
N THR A 33 -4.85 12.14 -13.31
CA THR A 33 -3.99 11.39 -12.41
C THR A 33 -4.59 9.99 -12.45
N ASP A 34 -3.92 9.12 -13.17
CA ASP A 34 -4.18 7.69 -13.18
C ASP A 34 -3.90 7.22 -11.75
N ASP A 35 -4.89 7.38 -10.88
CA ASP A 35 -4.91 6.90 -9.50
C ASP A 35 -5.16 5.39 -9.60
N ALA A 36 -4.18 4.71 -10.21
CA ALA A 36 -4.07 3.27 -10.14
C ALA A 36 -3.84 2.98 -8.66
N THR A 37 -4.91 2.71 -7.93
CA THR A 37 -4.89 2.27 -6.54
C THR A 37 -3.82 1.18 -6.42
N ALA A 38 -2.70 1.51 -5.79
CA ALA A 38 -1.61 0.57 -5.61
C ALA A 38 -2.16 -0.65 -4.90
N LEU A 39 -1.77 -1.85 -5.35
CA LEU A 39 -2.26 -3.06 -4.75
C LEU A 39 -1.98 -3.08 -3.25
N ALA A 40 -2.99 -3.47 -2.48
CA ALA A 40 -2.80 -3.80 -1.10
C ALA A 40 -1.70 -4.88 -1.00
N PRO A 41 -0.66 -4.69 -0.18
CA PRO A 41 0.21 -5.77 0.21
C PRO A 41 -0.62 -6.95 0.74
N ASN A 42 -0.12 -8.17 0.54
CA ASN A 42 -0.70 -9.36 1.16
C ASN A 42 -0.45 -9.34 2.67
N PHE A 43 -1.27 -8.59 3.41
CA PHE A 43 -1.14 -8.46 4.85
C PHE A 43 -1.38 -9.80 5.54
N LYS A 44 -0.45 -10.14 6.43
CA LYS A 44 -0.54 -11.28 7.35
C LYS A 44 -0.98 -10.82 8.74
N ALA A 45 -1.43 -11.77 9.55
CA ALA A 45 -1.80 -11.51 10.93
C ALA A 45 -0.62 -10.84 11.70
N PRO A 46 -0.86 -9.79 12.49
CA PRO A 46 0.19 -8.97 13.12
C PRO A 46 0.85 -9.60 14.36
N PHE A 47 0.85 -10.94 14.45
CA PHE A 47 1.37 -11.71 15.57
C PHE A 47 2.10 -12.97 15.08
N ALA A 48 2.86 -13.59 15.97
CA ALA A 48 3.78 -14.67 15.61
C ALA A 48 3.08 -15.89 14.99
N CYS A 49 3.81 -16.62 14.14
CA CYS A 49 3.38 -17.85 13.48
C CYS A 49 2.64 -18.81 14.43
N GLY A 50 1.54 -19.37 13.96
CA GLY A 50 0.81 -20.42 14.67
C GLY A 50 0.03 -19.94 15.89
N GLU A 51 0.24 -18.71 16.37
CA GLU A 51 -0.56 -18.16 17.46
C GLU A 51 -2.00 -17.93 17.00
N LYS A 52 -2.96 -18.20 17.89
CA LYS A 52 -4.38 -17.99 17.62
C LYS A 52 -4.94 -16.89 18.52
N TRP A 53 -5.50 -15.87 17.90
CA TRP A 53 -6.03 -14.70 18.57
C TRP A 53 -7.52 -14.55 18.28
N THR A 54 -8.30 -14.18 19.29
CA THR A 54 -9.66 -13.70 19.10
C THR A 54 -9.64 -12.19 18.92
N TYR A 55 -10.66 -11.65 18.27
CA TYR A 55 -10.74 -10.22 18.05
C TYR A 55 -12.15 -9.70 18.19
N SER A 56 -12.24 -8.41 18.43
CA SER A 56 -13.48 -7.64 18.39
C SER A 56 -13.22 -6.25 17.84
N HIS A 57 -14.28 -5.51 17.60
CA HIS A 57 -14.19 -4.07 17.33
C HIS A 57 -14.99 -3.33 18.39
N HIS A 58 -14.61 -2.09 18.69
CA HIS A 58 -15.49 -1.21 19.44
C HIS A 58 -16.33 -0.34 18.49
N SER A 59 -17.60 -0.09 18.86
CA SER A 59 -18.55 0.65 18.00
C SER A 59 -18.18 2.13 17.80
N ALA A 60 -17.25 2.65 18.60
CA ALA A 60 -16.77 4.04 18.58
C ALA A 60 -15.53 4.28 17.70
N GLU A 61 -15.02 3.26 16.98
CA GLU A 61 -13.81 3.42 16.16
C GLU A 61 -14.06 4.25 14.91
N VAL A 62 -13.16 5.22 14.69
CA VAL A 62 -13.21 6.12 13.53
C VAL A 62 -12.50 5.52 12.31
N ARG A 63 -11.71 4.45 12.49
CA ARG A 63 -10.79 3.92 11.46
C ARG A 63 -10.92 2.43 11.13
N ARG A 64 -12.00 1.77 11.56
CA ARG A 64 -12.23 0.33 11.30
C ARG A 64 -11.09 -0.54 11.83
N ALA A 65 -10.74 -0.36 13.10
CA ALA A 65 -9.70 -1.13 13.76
C ALA A 65 -10.24 -2.50 14.23
N LEU A 66 -9.31 -3.37 14.62
CA LEU A 66 -9.64 -4.57 15.37
C LEU A 66 -8.68 -4.69 16.55
N ASP A 67 -9.26 -5.04 17.68
CA ASP A 67 -8.53 -5.38 18.90
C ASP A 67 -8.35 -6.87 18.97
N PHE A 68 -7.10 -7.33 19.00
CA PHE A 68 -6.75 -8.74 19.10
C PHE A 68 -6.31 -9.10 20.52
N VAL A 69 -6.83 -10.21 21.03
CA VAL A 69 -6.44 -10.82 22.30
C VAL A 69 -6.10 -12.29 22.07
N ARG A 70 -5.00 -12.77 22.65
CA ARG A 70 -4.53 -14.14 22.47
C ARG A 70 -5.54 -15.14 23.04
N SER A 71 -5.78 -16.25 22.32
CA SER A 71 -6.88 -17.20 22.59
C SER A 71 -6.49 -18.68 22.49
N ASP A 72 -5.20 -18.97 22.37
CA ASP A 72 -4.62 -20.33 22.34
C ASP A 72 -4.15 -20.83 23.72
N GLY A 73 -4.45 -20.09 24.79
CA GLY A 73 -3.96 -20.38 26.15
C GLY A 73 -2.65 -19.68 26.51
N GLY A 74 -2.00 -18.98 25.57
CA GLY A 74 -0.88 -18.10 25.85
C GLY A 74 -1.30 -16.75 26.44
N THR A 75 -0.31 -15.95 26.88
CA THR A 75 -0.54 -14.65 27.51
C THR A 75 -0.52 -13.52 26.49
N THR A 76 -1.53 -12.66 26.48
CA THR A 76 -1.56 -11.50 25.57
C THR A 76 -0.50 -10.47 25.89
N ALA A 77 -0.24 -10.14 27.16
CA ALA A 77 0.79 -9.18 27.53
C ALA A 77 2.20 -9.68 27.15
N GLY A 78 3.00 -8.82 26.51
CA GLY A 78 4.36 -9.15 26.10
C GLY A 78 4.48 -10.10 24.91
N SER A 79 3.37 -10.55 24.30
CA SER A 79 3.40 -11.33 23.06
C SER A 79 4.04 -10.52 21.93
N ALA A 80 4.72 -11.23 21.01
CA ALA A 80 5.40 -10.59 19.90
C ALA A 80 4.40 -9.98 18.91
N VAL A 81 4.65 -8.72 18.54
CA VAL A 81 3.94 -8.03 17.45
C VAL A 81 4.82 -8.07 16.24
N THR A 82 4.29 -8.56 15.12
CA THR A 82 5.03 -8.74 13.87
C THR A 82 4.49 -7.83 12.77
N ALA A 83 5.36 -7.43 11.85
CA ALA A 83 4.95 -6.66 10.67
C ALA A 83 4.02 -7.50 9.79
N SER A 84 2.86 -6.95 9.45
CA SER A 84 1.84 -7.63 8.63
C SER A 84 2.23 -7.67 7.15
N ALA A 85 2.99 -6.68 6.70
CA ALA A 85 3.68 -6.67 5.43
C ALA A 85 5.00 -5.93 5.62
N ALA A 86 5.89 -6.06 4.67
CA ALA A 86 7.16 -5.36 4.72
C ALA A 86 7.01 -3.87 4.45
N GLY A 87 7.93 -3.06 4.98
CA GLY A 87 7.88 -1.61 4.81
C GLY A 87 8.85 -0.86 5.71
N THR A 88 8.63 0.44 5.87
CA THR A 88 9.43 1.31 6.74
C THR A 88 8.69 1.58 8.05
N ALA A 89 9.25 1.16 9.18
CA ALA A 89 8.66 1.33 10.50
C ALA A 89 9.01 2.70 11.12
N THR A 90 8.02 3.36 11.72
CA THR A 90 8.18 4.59 12.49
C THR A 90 7.52 4.44 13.86
N ARG A 91 8.27 4.76 14.92
CA ARG A 91 7.77 4.75 16.30
C ARG A 91 7.06 6.06 16.63
N HIS A 92 6.01 5.94 17.43
CA HIS A 92 5.26 7.06 17.96
C HIS A 92 4.86 6.80 19.42
N SER A 93 4.56 7.87 20.16
CA SER A 93 4.02 7.78 21.52
C SER A 93 2.93 8.83 21.73
N GLN A 94 1.77 8.38 22.21
CA GLN A 94 0.61 9.20 22.55
C GLN A 94 0.00 8.70 23.86
N PRO A 95 0.47 9.18 25.02
CA PRO A 95 0.10 8.64 26.34
C PRO A 95 -1.40 8.70 26.68
N SER A 96 -2.17 9.63 26.11
CA SER A 96 -3.62 9.76 26.36
C SER A 96 -4.49 9.10 25.30
N GLY A 97 -3.90 8.38 24.34
CA GLY A 97 -4.60 7.77 23.20
C GLY A 97 -3.97 6.44 22.82
N ALA A 98 -3.33 6.39 21.64
CA ALA A 98 -2.75 5.18 21.06
C ALA A 98 -1.65 4.48 21.90
N GLY A 99 -1.15 5.14 22.95
CA GLY A 99 -0.02 4.64 23.73
C GLY A 99 1.26 4.70 22.92
N ASN A 100 2.15 3.73 23.13
CA ASN A 100 3.27 3.52 22.25
C ASN A 100 2.81 2.74 21.02
N TYR A 101 3.16 3.20 19.83
CA TYR A 101 2.71 2.54 18.61
C TYR A 101 3.72 2.62 17.49
N ILE A 102 3.62 1.68 16.55
CA ILE A 102 4.40 1.69 15.31
C ILE A 102 3.44 1.92 14.15
N VAL A 103 3.88 2.72 13.18
CA VAL A 103 3.30 2.79 11.84
C VAL A 103 4.30 2.15 10.88
N ILE A 104 3.84 1.26 10.01
CA ILE A 104 4.63 0.77 8.88
C ILE A 104 4.07 1.37 7.60
N ASP A 105 4.92 2.05 6.84
CA ASP A 105 4.64 2.49 5.48
C ASP A 105 5.08 1.40 4.49
N HIS A 106 4.14 0.89 3.71
CA HIS A 106 4.34 -0.20 2.75
C HIS A 106 4.56 0.29 1.32
N GLY A 107 4.57 1.60 1.09
CA GLY A 107 4.54 2.20 -0.24
C GLY A 107 3.13 2.19 -0.84
N GLY A 108 2.96 2.90 -1.97
CA GLY A 108 1.67 2.99 -2.66
C GLY A 108 0.53 3.60 -1.84
N GLY A 109 0.84 4.32 -0.76
CA GLY A 109 -0.14 4.90 0.15
C GLY A 109 -0.68 3.95 1.23
N TRP A 110 -0.23 2.69 1.26
CA TRP A 110 -0.65 1.71 2.25
C TRP A 110 0.13 1.82 3.55
N GLN A 111 -0.57 1.84 4.68
CA GLN A 111 0.02 1.86 6.01
C GLN A 111 -0.68 0.89 6.96
N THR A 112 0.07 0.37 7.94
CA THR A 112 -0.48 -0.40 9.06
C THR A 112 -0.05 0.18 10.39
N TYR A 113 -0.97 0.17 11.36
CA TYR A 113 -0.81 0.82 12.66
C TYR A 113 -0.89 -0.24 13.76
N TYR A 114 0.04 -0.19 14.72
CA TYR A 114 0.21 -1.19 15.78
C TYR A 114 0.25 -0.51 17.14
N PHE A 115 -0.87 -0.49 17.85
CA PHE A 115 -1.08 0.36 19.04
C PHE A 115 -0.84 -0.37 20.36
N HIS A 116 -0.83 0.41 21.45
CA HIS A 116 -0.77 -0.05 22.84
C HIS A 116 0.47 -0.90 23.19
N LEU A 117 1.56 -0.75 22.43
CA LEU A 117 2.78 -1.53 22.59
C LEU A 117 3.41 -1.31 23.99
N GLN A 118 3.98 -2.37 24.56
CA GLN A 118 4.79 -2.27 25.77
C GLN A 118 6.22 -1.82 25.42
N ALA A 119 6.79 -2.38 24.35
CA ALA A 119 8.14 -2.12 23.91
C ALA A 119 8.26 -2.13 22.39
N PHE A 120 9.23 -1.39 21.88
CA PHE A 120 9.61 -1.38 20.47
C PHE A 120 10.82 -2.29 20.24
N SER A 121 10.81 -3.10 19.18
CA SER A 121 11.92 -3.97 18.79
C SER A 121 12.75 -3.42 17.62
N VAL A 122 12.25 -2.43 16.88
CA VAL A 122 12.92 -1.83 15.71
C VAL A 122 12.94 -0.30 15.79
N PRO A 123 14.03 0.41 15.43
CA PRO A 123 14.08 1.89 15.48
C PRO A 123 13.19 2.54 14.41
N SER A 124 12.87 3.83 14.57
CA SER A 124 12.23 4.59 13.49
C SER A 124 13.13 4.67 12.26
N GLY A 125 12.54 4.56 11.07
CA GLY A 125 13.25 4.47 9.80
C GLY A 125 13.76 3.06 9.46
N ALA A 126 13.55 2.07 10.33
CA ALA A 126 13.94 0.69 10.05
C ALA A 126 13.11 0.12 8.90
N GLN A 127 13.80 -0.50 7.94
CA GLN A 127 13.17 -1.41 6.98
C GLN A 127 12.86 -2.72 7.69
N VAL A 128 11.62 -3.18 7.59
CA VAL A 128 11.15 -4.43 8.22
C VAL A 128 10.58 -5.37 7.17
N ALA A 129 10.84 -6.66 7.33
CA ALA A 129 10.22 -7.72 6.53
C ALA A 129 8.86 -8.12 7.13
N GLN A 130 7.94 -8.65 6.31
CA GLN A 130 6.74 -9.30 6.83
C GLN A 130 7.11 -10.42 7.81
N GLY A 131 6.41 -10.47 8.94
CA GLY A 131 6.67 -11.43 10.02
C GLY A 131 7.82 -11.06 10.95
N GLN A 132 8.61 -10.04 10.60
CA GLN A 132 9.63 -9.52 11.51
C GLN A 132 8.97 -8.94 12.76
N GLN A 133 9.50 -9.30 13.93
CA GLN A 133 9.05 -8.70 15.18
C GLN A 133 9.40 -7.21 15.23
N ILE A 134 8.40 -6.37 15.49
CA ILE A 134 8.52 -4.91 15.56
C ILE A 134 8.31 -4.36 16.97
N GLY A 135 7.69 -5.14 17.86
CA GLY A 135 7.45 -4.78 19.24
C GLY A 135 6.84 -5.91 20.05
N THR A 136 6.28 -5.54 21.20
CA THR A 136 5.48 -6.44 22.03
C THR A 136 4.19 -5.77 22.48
N THR A 137 3.12 -6.54 22.57
CA THR A 137 1.82 -6.10 23.07
C THR A 137 1.92 -5.64 24.51
N GLY A 138 1.11 -4.65 24.87
CA GLY A 138 1.07 -4.07 26.20
C GLY A 138 -0.27 -3.42 26.46
N SER A 139 -0.29 -2.53 27.45
CA SER A 139 -1.46 -1.70 27.75
C SER A 139 -1.00 -0.27 28.03
N THR A 140 -0.37 0.36 27.03
CA THR A 140 0.03 1.78 27.11
C THR A 140 -1.05 2.65 26.47
N GLY A 141 -1.23 3.88 26.97
CA GLY A 141 -2.26 4.77 26.45
C GLY A 141 -3.64 4.55 27.08
N ASN A 142 -4.69 4.89 26.33
CA ASN A 142 -6.07 4.63 26.72
C ASN A 142 -6.43 3.16 26.42
N SER A 143 -6.06 2.27 27.33
CA SER A 143 -6.27 0.82 27.20
C SER A 143 -6.64 0.23 28.56
N SER A 144 -7.65 -0.64 28.59
CA SER A 144 -8.11 -1.33 29.82
C SER A 144 -7.38 -2.64 30.11
N GLY A 145 -6.54 -3.12 29.20
CA GLY A 145 -5.80 -4.37 29.35
C GLY A 145 -4.95 -4.68 28.12
N ALA A 146 -4.04 -5.66 28.22
CA ALA A 146 -3.14 -5.95 27.12
C ALA A 146 -3.87 -6.53 25.90
N HIS A 147 -3.69 -5.89 24.75
CA HIS A 147 -4.24 -6.30 23.44
C HIS A 147 -3.41 -5.69 22.31
N GLN A 148 -3.67 -6.12 21.07
CA GLN A 148 -3.13 -5.48 19.87
C GLN A 148 -4.26 -4.77 19.13
N HIS A 149 -4.33 -3.45 19.22
CA HIS A 149 -5.17 -2.63 18.35
C HIS A 149 -4.46 -2.43 17.01
N TYR A 150 -5.10 -2.84 15.92
CA TYR A 150 -4.51 -2.89 14.58
C TYR A 150 -5.40 -2.16 13.57
N GLU A 151 -4.78 -1.41 12.65
CA GLU A 151 -5.48 -0.71 11.56
C GLU A 151 -4.75 -0.91 10.23
N GLN A 152 -5.52 -0.87 9.14
CA GLN A 152 -5.03 -0.76 7.76
C GLN A 152 -5.52 0.55 7.16
N LEU A 153 -4.63 1.30 6.52
CA LEU A 153 -4.96 2.59 5.90
C LEU A 153 -4.46 2.63 4.47
N LEU A 154 -5.24 3.28 3.60
CA LEU A 154 -4.84 3.68 2.26
C LEU A 154 -4.98 5.20 2.15
N ASN A 155 -3.89 5.90 1.82
CA ASN A 155 -3.85 7.36 1.68
C ASN A 155 -4.42 8.08 2.92
N GLY A 156 -4.14 7.55 4.12
CA GLY A 156 -4.61 8.09 5.39
C GLY A 156 -6.06 7.75 5.76
N VAL A 157 -6.79 7.01 4.91
CA VAL A 157 -8.18 6.59 5.16
C VAL A 157 -8.20 5.15 5.65
N GLY A 158 -8.86 4.90 6.79
CA GLY A 158 -9.03 3.57 7.38
C GLY A 158 -9.82 2.62 6.48
N GLN A 159 -9.29 1.42 6.29
CA GLN A 159 -9.85 0.36 5.45
C GLN A 159 -10.41 -0.77 6.31
N ASN A 160 -11.26 -1.61 5.73
CA ASN A 160 -11.53 -2.91 6.35
C ASN A 160 -10.21 -3.69 6.45
N ILE A 161 -10.01 -4.41 7.53
CA ILE A 161 -8.82 -5.23 7.70
C ILE A 161 -8.94 -6.47 6.81
N HIS A 162 -8.02 -6.60 5.86
CA HIS A 162 -7.84 -7.82 5.06
C HIS A 162 -6.61 -8.58 5.53
N ILE A 163 -6.74 -9.88 5.78
CA ILE A 163 -5.61 -10.78 6.06
C ILE A 163 -5.65 -11.90 5.04
N ASN A 164 -4.51 -12.22 4.42
CA ASN A 164 -4.44 -13.21 3.33
C ASN A 164 -5.39 -12.89 2.16
N GLY A 165 -5.55 -11.60 1.86
CA GLY A 165 -6.51 -11.08 0.87
C GLY A 165 -7.98 -11.12 1.28
N ALA A 166 -8.33 -11.81 2.37
CA ALA A 166 -9.71 -11.93 2.84
C ALA A 166 -10.07 -10.85 3.87
N ALA A 167 -11.20 -10.19 3.69
CA ALA A 167 -11.73 -9.26 4.68
C ALA A 167 -12.09 -10.00 5.98
N LEU A 168 -11.69 -9.45 7.12
CA LEU A 168 -12.12 -9.95 8.41
C LEU A 168 -13.51 -9.39 8.79
N PRO A 169 -14.38 -10.20 9.41
CA PRO A 169 -15.59 -9.69 10.05
C PRO A 169 -15.25 -8.78 11.23
N TYR A 170 -16.21 -7.95 11.65
CA TYR A 170 -16.09 -7.07 12.81
C TYR A 170 -17.09 -7.53 13.87
N PRO A 171 -16.73 -8.51 14.73
CA PRO A 171 -17.64 -9.02 15.74
C PRO A 171 -17.70 -8.07 16.96
N PRO A 172 -18.88 -7.83 17.54
CA PRO A 172 -19.05 -6.88 18.65
C PRO A 172 -18.50 -7.40 19.98
N VAL A 173 -18.14 -8.69 20.06
CA VAL A 173 -17.62 -9.33 21.27
C VAL A 173 -16.51 -10.32 20.93
N TYR A 174 -15.53 -10.42 21.82
CA TYR A 174 -14.49 -11.44 21.75
C TYR A 174 -15.08 -12.87 21.81
N GLY A 175 -14.35 -13.83 21.23
CA GLY A 175 -14.69 -15.25 21.21
C GLY A 175 -15.58 -15.70 20.05
N GLN A 176 -16.19 -14.77 19.31
CA GLN A 176 -17.01 -15.12 18.12
C GLN A 176 -16.14 -15.43 16.90
N GLN A 177 -15.00 -14.77 16.78
CA GLN A 177 -14.08 -14.93 15.66
C GLN A 177 -12.67 -15.13 16.17
N HIS A 178 -11.88 -15.85 15.38
CA HIS A 178 -10.48 -16.12 15.66
C HIS A 178 -9.66 -16.06 14.39
N LEU A 179 -8.40 -15.68 14.54
CA LEU A 179 -7.40 -15.66 13.48
C LEU A 179 -6.17 -16.42 13.99
N THR A 180 -5.79 -17.47 13.25
CA THR A 180 -4.50 -18.15 13.45
C THR A 180 -3.50 -17.54 12.48
N SER A 181 -2.34 -17.12 12.99
CA SER A 181 -1.31 -16.50 12.16
C SER A 181 -0.58 -17.53 11.31
N ASP A 182 -0.47 -17.24 10.03
CA ASP A 182 0.50 -17.82 9.11
C ASP A 182 1.66 -16.84 8.83
N ASN A 183 1.82 -15.80 9.67
CA ASN A 183 2.87 -14.80 9.55
C ASN A 183 4.20 -15.33 10.11
N CYS A 184 4.74 -16.33 9.41
CA CYS A 184 5.79 -17.16 9.99
C CYS A 184 7.20 -16.60 9.92
N GLY A 185 7.38 -15.37 9.43
CA GLY A 185 8.69 -14.73 9.34
C GLY A 185 9.71 -15.68 8.72
N GLY A 186 9.51 -16.04 7.46
CA GLY A 186 10.15 -17.24 6.92
C GLY A 186 9.88 -17.47 5.45
N GLY A 187 10.21 -16.51 4.61
CA GLY A 187 10.81 -16.79 3.31
C GLY A 187 12.22 -16.22 3.36
N GLY A 188 13.25 -16.97 2.95
CA GLY A 188 14.60 -16.44 2.76
C GLY A 188 14.61 -15.46 1.60
N GLU A 189 13.97 -14.31 1.79
CA GLU A 189 13.56 -13.47 0.68
C GLU A 189 14.69 -12.57 0.27
N THR A 190 15.23 -12.93 -0.87
CA THR A 190 15.90 -11.97 -1.72
C THR A 190 14.87 -10.89 -2.07
N ASN A 191 15.06 -9.73 -1.46
CA ASN A 191 14.24 -8.56 -1.68
C ASN A 191 15.04 -7.56 -2.51
N PHE A 192 14.31 -6.81 -3.33
CA PHE A 192 14.90 -5.86 -4.25
C PHE A 192 14.10 -4.56 -4.24
N SER A 193 14.71 -3.46 -4.66
CA SER A 193 13.94 -2.25 -4.99
C SER A 193 13.45 -2.38 -6.43
N THR A 194 12.23 -1.93 -6.72
CA THR A 194 11.83 -1.64 -8.10
C THR A 194 12.31 -0.25 -8.50
N TRP A 195 12.26 0.02 -9.81
CA TRP A 195 12.38 1.36 -10.36
C TRP A 195 11.17 1.69 -11.26
N GLY A 196 11.00 2.98 -11.56
CA GLY A 196 9.84 3.48 -12.31
C GLY A 196 8.58 3.61 -11.45
N SER A 197 7.46 3.94 -12.10
CA SER A 197 6.15 4.08 -11.47
C SER A 197 5.06 3.54 -12.38
N GLY A 198 4.02 2.91 -11.80
CA GLY A 198 2.93 2.32 -12.59
C GLY A 198 3.32 0.97 -13.22
N VAL A 199 4.21 0.21 -12.56
CA VAL A 199 4.66 -1.07 -13.09
C VAL A 199 3.59 -2.12 -12.87
N ASN A 200 3.16 -2.76 -13.96
CA ASN A 200 2.13 -3.81 -13.92
C ASN A 200 2.67 -5.10 -13.29
N VAL A 201 1.98 -5.56 -12.25
CA VAL A 201 2.07 -6.92 -11.72
C VAL A 201 1.02 -7.77 -12.43
N ARG A 202 1.45 -8.89 -13.02
CA ARG A 202 0.60 -9.76 -13.85
C ARG A 202 0.31 -11.08 -13.17
N ALA A 203 -0.80 -11.72 -13.51
CA ALA A 203 -1.17 -13.02 -12.96
C ALA A 203 -0.13 -14.11 -13.27
N ASP A 204 0.59 -13.97 -14.39
CA ASP A 204 1.66 -14.86 -14.82
C ASP A 204 2.72 -14.11 -15.65
N ALA A 205 3.82 -14.76 -16.00
CA ALA A 205 4.99 -14.23 -16.72
C ALA A 205 4.75 -13.98 -18.23
N PHE A 206 3.54 -13.57 -18.61
CA PHE A 206 3.19 -13.27 -20.00
C PHE A 206 2.59 -11.87 -20.12
N LEU A 207 2.90 -11.16 -21.21
CA LEU A 207 2.39 -9.81 -21.48
C LEU A 207 0.88 -9.76 -21.69
N ASN A 208 0.27 -10.88 -22.10
CA ASN A 208 -1.17 -11.02 -22.24
C ASN A 208 -1.87 -11.49 -20.96
N SER A 209 -1.14 -11.83 -19.90
CA SER A 209 -1.75 -12.22 -18.63
C SER A 209 -2.45 -11.03 -17.98
N PRO A 210 -3.59 -11.27 -17.29
CA PRO A 210 -4.30 -10.23 -16.58
C PRO A 210 -3.37 -9.44 -15.66
N VAL A 211 -3.50 -8.12 -15.65
CA VAL A 211 -2.85 -7.27 -14.66
C VAL A 211 -3.58 -7.48 -13.34
N VAL A 212 -2.90 -8.06 -12.36
CA VAL A 212 -3.43 -8.24 -11.01
C VAL A 212 -3.27 -6.99 -10.18
N GLY A 213 -2.43 -6.05 -10.64
CA GLY A 213 -2.43 -4.63 -10.26
C GLY A 213 -1.10 -3.94 -10.51
N THR A 214 -0.83 -2.85 -9.80
CA THR A 214 0.29 -1.95 -10.12
C THR A 214 1.14 -1.62 -8.90
N ILE A 215 2.44 -1.43 -9.16
CA ILE A 215 3.40 -0.92 -8.19
C ILE A 215 3.69 0.55 -8.53
N GLY A 216 3.45 1.43 -7.56
CA GLY A 216 3.81 2.84 -7.64
C GLY A 216 5.26 3.05 -7.20
N GLY A 217 5.96 4.02 -7.82
CA GLY A 217 7.34 4.42 -7.47
C GLY A 217 8.37 3.29 -7.25
N PRO A 218 9.58 3.64 -6.80
CA PRO A 218 10.49 2.67 -6.21
C PRO A 218 9.85 2.04 -4.98
N THR A 219 9.57 0.74 -5.06
CA THR A 219 8.94 -0.05 -4.01
C THR A 219 9.82 -1.25 -3.70
N ARG A 220 10.01 -1.57 -2.41
CA ARG A 220 10.69 -2.81 -2.04
C ARG A 220 9.76 -3.99 -2.28
N VAL A 221 10.21 -4.94 -3.08
CA VAL A 221 9.48 -6.16 -3.42
C VAL A 221 10.22 -7.39 -2.90
N PHE A 222 9.46 -8.39 -2.49
CA PHE A 222 9.96 -9.65 -1.96
C PHE A 222 9.71 -10.74 -2.99
N VAL A 223 10.78 -11.32 -3.51
CA VAL A 223 10.71 -12.27 -4.62
C VAL A 223 10.72 -13.69 -4.06
N GLU A 224 9.64 -14.44 -4.32
CA GLU A 224 9.50 -15.83 -3.92
C GLU A 224 10.31 -16.76 -4.81
N CYS A 225 10.19 -16.55 -6.12
CA CYS A 225 10.85 -17.31 -7.16
C CYS A 225 10.87 -16.51 -8.47
N GLN A 226 11.64 -16.96 -9.46
CA GLN A 226 11.69 -16.37 -10.79
C GLN A 226 11.59 -17.43 -11.88
N LYS A 227 11.06 -17.07 -13.05
CA LYS A 227 11.02 -17.95 -14.22
C LYS A 227 11.17 -17.15 -15.51
N GLU A 228 11.45 -17.86 -16.60
CA GLU A 228 11.41 -17.26 -17.94
C GLU A 228 9.96 -17.08 -18.42
N GLY A 229 9.73 -16.06 -19.23
CA GLY A 229 8.43 -15.70 -19.76
C GLY A 229 8.55 -14.81 -21.00
N ASP A 230 7.52 -14.01 -21.27
CA ASP A 230 7.55 -13.10 -22.42
C ASP A 230 8.68 -12.09 -22.29
N THR A 231 9.32 -11.78 -23.42
CA THR A 231 10.38 -10.78 -23.46
C THR A 231 9.79 -9.38 -23.34
N VAL A 232 10.30 -8.61 -22.38
CA VAL A 232 9.94 -7.20 -22.17
C VAL A 232 11.10 -6.32 -22.64
N ASN A 233 10.76 -5.27 -23.37
CA ASN A 233 11.69 -4.23 -23.79
C ASN A 233 11.28 -2.90 -23.15
N ALA A 234 12.19 -2.26 -22.41
CA ALA A 234 11.95 -0.95 -21.80
C ALA A 234 13.28 -0.18 -21.72
N GLU A 235 13.26 1.10 -22.07
CA GLU A 235 14.42 2.02 -21.97
C GLU A 235 15.72 1.50 -22.60
N GLY A 236 15.62 0.71 -23.67
CA GLY A 236 16.79 0.13 -24.35
C GLY A 236 17.32 -1.16 -23.72
N TYR A 237 16.69 -1.65 -22.65
CA TYR A 237 16.96 -2.94 -22.04
C TYR A 237 15.94 -4.00 -22.50
N THR A 238 16.40 -5.25 -22.51
CA THR A 238 15.59 -6.41 -22.86
C THR A 238 15.74 -7.47 -21.76
N ASN A 239 14.64 -7.98 -21.25
CA ASN A 239 14.66 -9.05 -20.25
C ASN A 239 13.48 -10.02 -20.45
N HIS A 240 13.73 -11.32 -20.32
CA HIS A 240 12.74 -12.40 -20.39
C HIS A 240 12.53 -13.10 -19.05
N TRP A 241 13.22 -12.67 -18.00
CA TRP A 241 13.02 -13.17 -16.64
C TRP A 241 11.94 -12.38 -15.92
N TRP A 242 11.13 -13.11 -15.15
CA TRP A 242 10.03 -12.60 -14.36
C TRP A 242 10.12 -13.12 -12.94
N SER A 243 9.82 -12.25 -11.98
CA SER A 243 9.87 -12.53 -10.55
C SER A 243 8.46 -12.58 -9.98
N LYS A 244 8.15 -13.67 -9.28
CA LYS A 244 6.92 -13.80 -8.49
C LYS A 244 7.07 -13.02 -7.19
N LEU A 245 6.20 -12.05 -7.00
CA LEU A 245 6.19 -11.18 -5.84
C LEU A 245 5.27 -11.76 -4.76
N ARG A 246 5.80 -11.97 -3.56
CA ARG A 246 5.04 -12.50 -2.42
C ARG A 246 3.85 -11.61 -2.08
N ASP A 247 4.12 -10.31 -1.92
CA ASP A 247 3.14 -9.38 -1.34
C ASP A 247 2.10 -8.93 -2.36
N GLN A 248 2.47 -8.88 -3.65
CA GLN A 248 1.57 -8.47 -4.73
C GLN A 248 0.87 -9.66 -5.42
N GLY A 249 1.26 -10.90 -5.09
CA GLY A 249 0.57 -12.12 -5.55
C GLY A 249 0.67 -12.40 -7.05
N GLY A 250 1.62 -11.79 -7.76
CA GLY A 250 1.78 -11.93 -9.20
C GLY A 250 3.23 -11.73 -9.65
N PHE A 251 3.44 -11.64 -10.96
CA PHE A 251 4.74 -11.56 -11.60
C PHE A 251 5.03 -10.15 -12.10
N ILE A 252 6.28 -9.72 -11.89
CA ILE A 252 6.85 -8.52 -12.50
C ILE A 252 8.00 -8.95 -13.41
N SER A 253 8.21 -8.27 -14.53
CA SER A 253 9.42 -8.49 -15.32
C SER A 253 10.62 -7.95 -14.54
N ASN A 254 11.70 -8.72 -14.50
CA ASN A 254 12.94 -8.35 -13.81
C ASN A 254 13.57 -7.07 -14.40
N ILE A 255 13.15 -6.63 -15.58
CA ILE A 255 13.55 -5.34 -16.13
C ILE A 255 13.23 -4.18 -15.19
N TYR A 256 12.18 -4.29 -14.36
CA TYR A 256 11.73 -3.25 -13.41
C TYR A 256 12.30 -3.42 -12.00
N ILE A 257 13.19 -4.39 -11.79
CA ILE A 257 13.91 -4.59 -10.53
C ILE A 257 15.26 -3.88 -10.66
N ASP A 258 15.60 -3.07 -9.66
CA ASP A 258 16.84 -2.30 -9.57
C ASP A 258 18.01 -3.22 -9.16
N ASP A 259 18.34 -4.15 -10.07
CA ASP A 259 19.48 -5.05 -9.99
C ASP A 259 20.08 -5.21 -11.40
N PRO A 260 21.42 -5.19 -11.55
CA PRO A 260 22.05 -5.31 -12.87
C PRO A 260 21.87 -6.70 -13.51
N ALA A 261 21.52 -7.73 -12.74
CA ALA A 261 21.36 -9.08 -13.26
C ALA A 261 19.98 -9.30 -13.89
N ALA A 262 19.95 -9.79 -15.13
CA ALA A 262 18.69 -10.13 -15.79
C ALA A 262 17.92 -11.22 -15.02
N LYS A 263 18.63 -12.25 -14.58
CA LYS A 263 18.18 -13.28 -13.64
C LYS A 263 18.72 -12.94 -12.25
N LEU A 264 17.83 -12.75 -11.29
CA LEU A 264 18.20 -12.26 -9.97
C LEU A 264 19.04 -13.26 -9.19
N PRO A 265 20.14 -12.84 -8.55
CA PRO A 265 20.96 -13.71 -7.73
C PRO A 265 20.19 -14.16 -6.49
N GLY A 266 20.40 -15.40 -6.04
CA GLY A 266 19.78 -15.91 -4.81
C GLY A 266 18.28 -16.20 -4.87
N VAL A 267 17.59 -15.86 -5.96
CA VAL A 267 16.16 -16.16 -6.16
C VAL A 267 15.99 -17.55 -6.79
N PRO A 268 15.21 -18.47 -6.18
CA PRO A 268 14.98 -19.80 -6.71
C PRO A 268 14.11 -19.77 -7.98
N ILE A 269 14.11 -20.86 -8.75
CA ILE A 269 13.28 -20.99 -9.95
C ILE A 269 11.86 -21.42 -9.57
N CYS A 270 10.85 -20.78 -10.18
CA CYS A 270 9.49 -21.33 -10.25
C CYS A 270 9.47 -22.45 -11.31
#